data_AF-A0A8F5BZM0-F1
#
_entry.id   AF-A0A8F5BZM0-F1
#
_cell.length_a   1.000
_cell.length_b   1.000
_cell.length_c   1.000
_cell.angle_alpha   90.00
_cell.angle_beta   90.00
_cell.angle_gamma   90.00
#
_symmetry.space_group_name_H-M   'P 1'
#
loop_
_entity.id
_entity.type
_entity.pdbx_description
1 polymer ?
#
loop_
_entity_poly.entity_id
_entity_poly.type
_entity_poly.pdbx_seq_one_letter_code
_entity_poly.pdbx_strand_id
1 'polypeptide(L)'
;MKERDSRNQIGDLPFRVKEGFSVYEFIEQLYEAHVVERINRFLVKVTFNGEEFLAHLHDPGRLKDLIYPGNLVLIRETKGYKTKFSITAAYSNSRFVVLDSRLHNIIASKFLPETYGKRD
;
A
#
# COMPACT_ATOMS: atom_id res chain seq x y z
N MET A 1 0.95 -38.83 -33.83
CA MET A 1 2.09 -37.92 -33.60
C MET A 1 1.52 -36.64 -33.01
N LYS A 2 2.03 -36.24 -31.84
CA LYS A 2 1.35 -35.50 -30.77
C LYS A 2 0.70 -34.15 -31.16
N GLU A 3 -0.54 -33.99 -30.69
CA GLU A 3 -1.26 -32.71 -30.54
C GLU A 3 -0.40 -31.72 -29.73
N ARG A 4 -0.23 -30.50 -30.25
CA ARG A 4 0.42 -29.41 -29.53
C ARG A 4 -0.62 -28.81 -28.58
N ASP A 5 -0.58 -29.25 -27.33
CA ASP A 5 -1.33 -28.67 -26.22
C ASP A 5 -0.90 -27.19 -26.09
N SER A 6 -1.79 -26.27 -26.46
CA SER A 6 -1.57 -24.82 -26.48
C SER A 6 -1.62 -24.19 -25.08
N ARG A 7 -1.23 -24.95 -24.05
CA ARG A 7 -1.18 -24.54 -22.65
C ARG A 7 0.25 -24.54 -22.13
N ASN A 8 1.13 -23.73 -22.73
CA ASN A 8 2.42 -23.38 -22.11
C ASN A 8 3.15 -22.21 -22.80
N GLN A 9 2.48 -21.09 -23.04
CA GLN A 9 3.15 -19.83 -23.44
C GLN A 9 3.24 -18.82 -22.28
N ILE A 10 3.46 -19.30 -21.05
CA ILE A 10 3.75 -18.46 -19.87
C ILE A 10 5.14 -18.84 -19.30
N GLY A 11 6.03 -19.31 -20.17
CA GLY A 11 7.27 -20.00 -19.79
C GLY A 11 8.48 -19.12 -19.43
N ASP A 12 8.55 -17.86 -19.89
CA ASP A 12 9.80 -17.08 -19.86
C ASP A 12 9.63 -15.63 -19.37
N LEU A 13 8.81 -15.40 -18.33
CA LEU A 13 8.90 -14.13 -17.60
C LEU A 13 10.06 -14.22 -16.57
N PRO A 14 11.03 -13.29 -16.58
CA PRO A 14 12.26 -13.38 -15.77
C PRO A 14 12.04 -13.26 -14.25
N PHE A 15 10.80 -13.10 -13.79
CA PHE A 15 10.43 -12.84 -12.40
C PHE A 15 9.41 -13.87 -11.90
N ARG A 16 9.87 -15.09 -11.62
CA ARG A 16 9.12 -16.00 -10.75
C ARG A 16 9.28 -15.55 -9.30
N VAL A 17 8.49 -14.57 -8.89
CA VAL A 17 8.34 -14.23 -7.47
C VAL A 17 7.53 -15.33 -6.81
N LYS A 18 8.14 -16.05 -5.86
CA LYS A 18 7.43 -17.07 -5.08
C LYS A 18 6.39 -16.38 -4.19
N GLU A 19 5.26 -17.03 -3.99
CA GLU A 19 4.32 -16.61 -2.94
C GLU A 19 5.06 -16.54 -1.59
N GLY A 20 4.76 -15.51 -0.81
CA GLY A 20 5.47 -15.23 0.44
C GLY A 20 6.80 -14.48 0.30
N PHE A 21 7.23 -14.12 -0.91
CA PHE A 21 8.40 -13.25 -1.10
C PHE A 21 8.13 -11.85 -0.52
N SER A 22 9.02 -11.39 0.36
CA SER A 22 8.97 -10.03 0.91
C SER A 22 9.51 -9.03 -0.12
N VAL A 23 8.69 -8.05 -0.48
CA VAL A 23 9.02 -7.01 -1.48
C VAL A 23 9.44 -5.70 -0.80
N TYR A 24 8.87 -5.44 0.38
CA TYR A 24 9.11 -4.25 1.16
C TYR A 24 8.91 -4.58 2.63
N GLU A 25 9.79 -4.04 3.47
CA GLU A 25 9.71 -4.16 4.92
C GLU A 25 9.60 -2.76 5.52
N PHE A 26 8.62 -2.58 6.40
CA PHE A 26 8.46 -1.36 7.16
C PHE A 26 9.40 -1.41 8.36
N ILE A 27 10.40 -0.52 8.39
CA ILE A 27 11.32 -0.37 9.52
C ILE A 27 10.62 0.37 10.68
N GLU A 28 9.68 1.24 10.33
CA GLU A 28 8.87 1.99 11.28
C GLU A 28 7.74 1.09 11.82
N GLN A 29 7.44 1.24 13.11
CA GLN A 29 6.28 0.59 13.72
C GLN A 29 4.99 1.07 13.04
N LEU A 30 4.15 0.11 12.67
CA LEU A 30 2.78 0.37 12.24
C LEU A 30 1.82 0.15 13.41
N TYR A 31 0.83 1.02 13.52
CA TYR A 31 -0.22 0.94 14.53
C TYR A 31 -1.56 0.78 13.86
N GLU A 32 -2.42 -0.04 14.46
CA GLU A 32 -3.82 -0.15 14.07
C GLU A 32 -4.62 1.06 14.58
N ALA A 33 -5.47 1.60 13.72
CA ALA A 33 -6.39 2.67 14.06
C ALA A 33 -7.70 2.50 13.28
N HIS A 34 -8.76 3.17 13.73
CA HIS A 34 -10.04 3.19 13.02
C HIS A 34 -10.27 4.55 12.39
N VAL A 35 -10.75 4.57 11.15
CA VAL A 35 -11.15 5.81 10.48
C VAL A 35 -12.37 6.38 11.20
N VAL A 36 -12.31 7.65 11.59
CA VAL A 36 -13.48 8.41 12.07
C VAL A 36 -14.15 9.07 10.88
N GLU A 37 -13.40 9.84 10.10
CA GLU A 37 -13.89 10.50 8.89
C GLU A 37 -12.77 10.87 7.92
N ARG A 38 -13.09 10.96 6.62
CA ARG A 38 -12.20 11.52 5.60
C ARG A 38 -12.52 12.99 5.40
N ILE A 39 -11.81 13.86 6.13
CA ILE A 39 -12.03 15.32 6.13
C ILE A 39 -11.84 15.91 4.72
N ASN A 40 -10.78 15.49 4.03
CA ASN A 40 -10.55 15.85 2.63
C ASN A 40 -9.68 14.80 1.92
N ARG A 41 -9.28 15.05 0.67
CA ARG A 41 -8.51 14.08 -0.11
C ARG A 41 -7.15 13.70 0.48
N PHE A 42 -6.60 14.50 1.40
CA PHE A 42 -5.29 14.31 2.03
C PHE A 42 -5.33 14.16 3.55
N LEU A 43 -6.49 14.32 4.18
CA LEU A 43 -6.62 14.37 5.64
C LEU A 43 -7.71 13.45 6.12
N VAL A 44 -7.35 12.55 7.02
CA VAL A 44 -8.23 11.55 7.63
C VAL A 44 -8.14 11.72 9.14
N LYS A 45 -9.29 11.76 9.81
CA LYS A 45 -9.34 11.65 11.26
C LYS A 45 -9.42 10.18 11.63
N VAL A 46 -8.61 9.75 12.58
CA VAL A 46 -8.54 8.35 13.05
C VAL A 46 -8.60 8.30 14.57
N THR A 47 -9.11 7.19 15.12
CA THR A 47 -9.02 6.88 16.55
C THR A 47 -7.93 5.86 16.79
N PHE A 48 -7.00 6.18 17.68
CA PHE A 48 -5.90 5.32 18.11
C PHE A 48 -5.76 5.44 19.64
N ASN A 49 -5.68 4.31 20.36
CA ASN A 49 -5.65 4.28 21.83
C ASN A 49 -6.75 5.10 22.52
N GLY A 50 -7.94 5.17 21.91
CA GLY A 50 -9.09 5.93 22.44
C GLY A 50 -9.04 7.43 22.19
N GLU A 51 -7.99 7.96 21.56
CA GLU A 51 -7.86 9.38 21.20
C GLU A 51 -7.98 9.61 19.69
N GLU A 52 -8.47 10.78 19.29
CA GLU A 52 -8.57 11.17 17.88
C GLU A 52 -7.32 11.90 17.39
N PHE A 53 -6.82 11.51 16.23
CA PHE A 53 -5.67 12.12 15.57
C PHE A 53 -5.93 12.44 14.10
N LEU A 54 -5.20 13.41 13.59
CA LEU A 54 -5.13 13.70 12.17
C LEU A 54 -4.00 12.90 11.51
N ALA A 55 -4.37 12.12 10.51
CA ALA A 55 -3.47 11.34 9.68
C ALA A 55 -3.46 11.86 8.24
N HIS A 56 -2.27 11.95 7.64
CA HIS A 56 -2.11 12.33 6.25
C HIS A 56 -2.32 11.14 5.31
N LEU A 57 -3.04 11.36 4.20
CA LEU A 57 -3.26 10.37 3.16
C LEU A 57 -2.50 10.79 1.89
N HIS A 58 -1.46 10.03 1.53
CA HIS A 58 -0.57 10.36 0.41
C HIS A 58 -1.18 10.10 -0.97
N ASP A 59 -2.24 9.29 -1.05
CA ASP A 59 -2.96 9.02 -2.28
C ASP A 59 -4.26 9.85 -2.36
N PRO A 60 -4.33 10.87 -3.23
CA PRO A 60 -5.55 11.67 -3.42
C PRO A 60 -6.65 10.94 -4.21
N GLY A 61 -6.40 9.71 -4.66
CA GLY A 61 -7.29 8.91 -5.48
C GLY A 61 -8.65 8.60 -4.85
N ARG A 62 -9.46 7.86 -5.61
CA ARG A 62 -10.83 7.47 -5.25
C ARG A 62 -10.82 6.32 -4.23
N LEU A 63 -10.38 6.61 -3.02
CA LEU A 63 -10.28 5.67 -1.90
C LEU A 63 -11.54 5.62 -1.03
N LYS A 64 -12.73 5.85 -1.60
CA LYS A 64 -13.98 5.91 -0.80
C LYS A 64 -14.35 4.56 -0.18
N ASP A 65 -14.02 3.47 -0.87
CA ASP A 65 -14.29 2.11 -0.41
C ASP A 65 -13.24 1.58 0.57
N LEU A 66 -12.17 2.35 0.82
CA LEU A 66 -11.06 1.99 1.70
C LEU A 66 -10.90 2.96 2.88
N ILE A 67 -11.34 4.21 2.74
CA ILE A 67 -11.29 5.22 3.80
C ILE A 67 -12.72 5.69 4.07
N TYR A 68 -13.44 4.85 4.82
CA TYR A 68 -14.79 5.11 5.30
C TYR A 68 -14.84 4.97 6.83
N PRO A 69 -15.79 5.63 7.52
CA PRO A 69 -15.91 5.55 8.97
C PRO A 69 -15.97 4.11 9.49
N GLY A 70 -15.17 3.82 10.51
CA GLY A 70 -15.03 2.49 11.12
C GLY A 70 -13.98 1.58 10.48
N ASN A 71 -13.50 1.87 9.26
CA ASN A 71 -12.54 0.97 8.62
C ASN A 71 -11.22 0.90 9.41
N LEU A 72 -10.66 -0.30 9.49
CA LEU A 72 -9.35 -0.54 10.09
C LEU A 72 -8.25 -0.06 9.13
N VAL A 73 -7.31 0.72 9.65
CA VAL A 73 -6.15 1.23 8.91
C VAL A 73 -4.88 1.00 9.69
N LEU A 74 -3.76 0.92 8.97
CA LEU A 74 -2.43 1.00 9.55
C LEU A 74 -1.90 2.42 9.40
N ILE A 75 -1.49 3.00 10.51
CA ILE A 75 -0.86 4.32 10.58
C ILE A 75 0.60 4.21 11.01
N ARG A 76 1.41 5.18 10.59
CA ARG A 76 2.79 5.38 11.04
C ARG A 76 2.98 6.79 11.58
N GLU A 77 3.82 6.96 12.59
CA GLU A 77 4.20 8.28 13.07
C GLU A 77 4.97 9.06 12.01
N THR A 78 4.77 10.37 11.97
CA THR A 78 5.51 11.27 11.08
C THR A 78 5.90 12.54 11.79
N LYS A 79 6.97 13.19 11.33
CA LYS A 79 7.41 14.50 11.85
C LYS A 79 6.62 15.69 11.28
N GLY A 80 5.38 15.46 10.82
CA GLY A 80 4.55 16.50 10.22
C GLY A 80 4.03 17.50 11.26
N TYR A 81 4.07 18.80 10.93
CA TYR A 81 3.56 19.86 11.82
C TYR A 81 2.04 19.78 12.05
N LYS A 82 1.28 19.33 11.04
CA LYS A 82 -0.20 19.29 11.05
C LYS A 82 -0.80 17.90 11.26
N THR A 83 0.00 16.85 11.07
CA THR A 83 -0.45 15.45 11.14
C THR A 83 0.60 14.63 11.88
N LYS A 84 0.22 14.07 13.03
CA LYS A 84 1.11 13.18 13.80
C LYS A 84 1.35 11.85 13.09
N PHE A 85 0.43 11.45 12.21
CA PHE A 85 0.47 10.17 11.52
C PHE A 85 0.32 10.31 10.00
N SER A 86 0.71 9.28 9.27
CA SER A 86 0.31 9.01 7.89
C SER A 86 -0.43 7.68 7.82
N ILE A 87 -1.47 7.62 6.98
CA ILE A 87 -2.12 6.36 6.60
C ILE A 87 -1.17 5.58 5.68
N THR A 88 -0.82 4.36 6.09
CA THR A 88 0.04 3.45 5.32
C THR A 88 -0.79 2.46 4.51
N ALA A 89 -1.81 1.88 5.13
CA ALA A 89 -2.66 0.86 4.51
C ALA A 89 -4.08 0.90 5.07
N ALA A 90 -5.03 0.34 4.34
CA ALA A 90 -6.41 0.14 4.78
C ALA A 90 -6.81 -1.32 4.64
N TYR A 91 -7.64 -1.82 5.55
CA TYR A 91 -8.13 -3.18 5.51
C TYR A 91 -9.23 -3.33 4.45
N SER A 92 -9.17 -4.40 3.68
CA SER A 92 -10.14 -4.76 2.64
C SER A 92 -9.97 -6.23 2.27
N ASN A 93 -11.08 -6.97 2.10
CA ASN A 93 -11.07 -8.36 1.64
C ASN A 93 -10.08 -9.26 2.43
N SER A 94 -10.15 -9.18 3.75
CA SER A 94 -9.29 -9.94 4.68
C SER A 94 -7.79 -9.64 4.63
N ARG A 95 -7.38 -8.53 4.00
CA ARG A 95 -5.98 -8.14 3.83
C ARG A 95 -5.81 -6.63 3.96
N PHE A 96 -4.58 -6.17 4.18
CA PHE A 96 -4.24 -4.77 4.09
C PHE A 96 -3.84 -4.39 2.65
N VAL A 97 -4.40 -3.29 2.17
CA VAL A 97 -4.05 -2.66 0.88
C VAL A 97 -3.18 -1.45 1.19
N VAL A 98 -1.95 -1.43 0.66
CA VAL A 98 -1.02 -0.30 0.82
C VAL A 98 -1.57 0.90 0.06
N LEU A 99 -1.65 2.06 0.74
CA LEU A 99 -2.17 3.32 0.21
C LEU A 99 -1.11 4.43 0.16
N ASP A 100 0.05 4.21 0.77
CA ASP A 100 1.11 5.21 0.73
C ASP A 100 1.81 5.21 -0.63
N SER A 101 1.40 6.15 -1.48
CA SER A 101 1.87 6.29 -2.85
C SER A 101 3.39 6.46 -2.99
N ARG A 102 4.08 6.88 -1.92
CA ARG A 102 5.55 6.96 -1.90
C ARG A 102 6.22 5.60 -2.04
N LEU A 103 5.53 4.52 -1.67
CA LEU A 103 6.04 3.15 -1.71
C LEU A 103 5.83 2.47 -3.06
N HIS A 104 4.86 2.95 -3.86
CA HIS A 104 4.43 2.26 -5.08
C HIS A 104 5.59 2.10 -6.08
N ASN A 105 6.38 3.14 -6.29
CA ASN A 105 7.53 3.08 -7.22
C ASN A 105 8.64 2.15 -6.70
N ILE A 106 8.90 2.17 -5.39
CA ILE A 106 9.91 1.31 -4.76
C ILE A 106 9.50 -0.16 -4.94
N ILE A 107 8.25 -0.49 -4.61
CA ILE A 107 7.69 -1.83 -4.78
C ILE A 107 7.70 -2.24 -6.25
N ALA A 108 7.19 -1.41 -7.16
CA ALA A 108 7.13 -1.71 -8.58
C ALA A 108 8.52 -1.99 -9.17
N SER A 109 9.55 -1.22 -8.78
CA SER A 109 10.92 -1.42 -9.25
C SER A 109 11.50 -2.80 -8.95
N LYS A 110 10.99 -3.52 -7.94
CA LYS A 110 11.44 -4.89 -7.61
C LYS A 110 11.01 -5.92 -8.65
N PHE A 111 10.06 -5.57 -9.51
CA PHE A 111 9.53 -6.46 -10.55
C PHE A 111 9.94 -6.02 -11.96
N LEU A 112 10.61 -4.88 -12.11
CA LEU A 112 11.09 -4.40 -13.39
C LEU A 112 12.49 -4.97 -13.69
N PRO A 113 12.80 -5.30 -14.96
CA PRO A 113 14.15 -5.65 -15.36
C PRO A 113 15.14 -4.51 -15.08
N GLU A 114 16.39 -4.84 -14.72
CA GLU A 114 17.45 -3.85 -14.43
C GLU A 114 17.70 -2.87 -15.59
N THR A 115 17.35 -3.26 -16.82
CA THR A 115 17.52 -2.45 -18.03
C THR A 115 16.59 -1.23 -18.10
N TYR A 116 15.54 -1.14 -17.27
CA TYR A 116 14.56 -0.06 -17.33
C TYR A 116 15.02 1.27 -16.67
N GLY A 117 16.24 1.33 -16.12
CA GLY A 117 16.79 2.48 -15.40
C GLY A 117 18.02 3.15 -16.02
N LYS A 118 18.67 2.54 -17.02
CA LYS A 118 19.76 3.18 -17.76
C LYS A 118 19.17 4.01 -18.89
N ARG A 119 19.05 5.32 -18.67
CA ARG A 119 18.88 6.28 -19.76
C ARG A 119 20.28 6.68 -20.20
N ASP A 120 20.54 6.59 -21.50
CA ASP A 120 21.70 7.22 -22.16
C ASP A 120 21.66 8.75 -21.98
#